data_AF-A0A2E2U337-F1
#
_entry.id   AF-A0A2E2U337-F1
#
_cell.length_a   1.000
_cell.length_b   1.000
_cell.length_c   1.000
_cell.angle_alpha   90.00
_cell.angle_beta   90.00
_cell.angle_gamma   90.00
#
_symmetry.space_group_name_H-M   'P 1'
#
loop_
_entity.id
_entity.type
_entity.pdbx_description
1 polymer ?
#
loop_
_entity_poly.entity_id
_entity_poly.type
_entity_poly.pdbx_seq_one_letter_code
_entity_poly.pdbx_strand_id
1 'polypeptide(L)'
;MTDINKLMKIIGYNFRDKSLITTALTHSSFSKENKFENNERLEFLGDRVLGLIISSEIFKKNLSSTEGELAKQQSFLVCKTTLKNVANNIKLGEFVNCTKSLKKNSLDSVIANTLEALIAAIYLDSNINQTSKIVLKLWKSFLENINLSSFDPKSKLQEWSLKKKKKVTYL
;
A
#
# COMPACT_ATOMS: atom_id res chain seq x y z
N MET A 1 15.50 8.68 -19.09
CA MET A 1 14.28 7.86 -19.19
C MET A 1 14.38 6.81 -18.11
N THR A 2 13.43 6.80 -17.17
CA THR A 2 13.41 5.86 -16.06
C THR A 2 13.35 4.42 -16.60
N ASP A 3 14.24 3.53 -16.17
CA ASP A 3 14.29 2.16 -16.71
C ASP A 3 13.18 1.30 -16.10
N ILE A 4 11.98 1.40 -16.68
CA ILE A 4 10.79 0.62 -16.29
C ILE A 4 11.09 -0.89 -16.31
N ASN A 5 11.99 -1.37 -17.18
CA ASN A 5 12.36 -2.79 -17.23
C ASN A 5 13.06 -3.24 -15.94
N LYS A 6 13.84 -2.36 -15.29
CA LYS A 6 14.46 -2.63 -13.99
C LYS A 6 13.39 -2.82 -12.91
N LEU A 7 12.37 -1.96 -12.86
CA LEU A 7 11.27 -2.11 -11.91
C LEU A 7 10.49 -3.40 -12.16
N MET A 8 10.18 -3.72 -13.41
CA MET A 8 9.49 -4.95 -13.82
C MET A 8 10.23 -6.22 -13.36
N LYS A 9 11.57 -6.21 -13.44
CA LYS A 9 12.41 -7.28 -12.89
C LYS A 9 12.34 -7.36 -11.35
N ILE A 10 12.38 -6.22 -10.66
CA ILE A 10 12.31 -6.16 -9.19
C ILE A 10 10.98 -6.73 -8.68
N ILE A 11 9.86 -6.32 -9.27
CA ILE A 11 8.52 -6.80 -8.87
C ILE A 11 8.24 -8.22 -9.39
N GLY A 12 9.03 -8.69 -10.38
CA GLY A 12 8.86 -10.01 -11.00
C GLY A 12 7.61 -10.10 -11.87
N TYR A 13 7.26 -9.03 -12.57
CA TYR A 13 6.09 -8.96 -13.45
C TYR A 13 6.41 -8.23 -14.75
N ASN A 14 6.05 -8.86 -15.87
CA ASN A 14 6.24 -8.29 -17.21
C ASN A 14 4.89 -7.82 -17.78
N PHE A 15 4.69 -6.50 -17.84
CA PHE A 15 3.51 -5.86 -18.40
C PHE A 15 3.33 -6.16 -19.88
N ARG A 16 2.10 -6.52 -20.26
CA ARG A 16 1.66 -6.65 -21.65
C ARG A 16 1.39 -5.27 -22.23
N ASP A 17 0.63 -4.45 -21.50
CA ASP A 17 0.41 -3.04 -21.81
C ASP A 17 1.35 -2.14 -20.97
N LYS A 18 2.36 -1.57 -21.62
CA LYS A 18 3.32 -0.66 -20.98
C LYS A 18 2.72 0.70 -20.62
N SER A 19 1.57 1.06 -21.17
CA SER A 19 0.89 2.30 -20.81
C SER A 19 0.44 2.25 -19.34
N LEU A 20 -0.03 1.09 -18.86
CA LEU A 20 -0.49 0.91 -17.48
C LEU A 20 0.59 1.20 -16.43
N ILE A 21 1.79 0.66 -16.61
CA ILE A 21 2.91 0.94 -15.69
C ILE A 21 3.37 2.40 -15.81
N THR A 22 3.33 2.98 -17.01
CA THR A 22 3.69 4.39 -17.22
C THR A 22 2.71 5.32 -16.50
N THR A 23 1.41 5.06 -16.62
CA THR A 23 0.36 5.80 -15.91
C THR A 23 0.46 5.60 -14.40
N ALA A 24 0.67 4.37 -13.91
CA ALA A 24 0.82 4.09 -12.48
C ALA A 24 1.98 4.87 -11.83
N LEU A 25 3.08 5.03 -12.56
CA LEU A 25 4.26 5.76 -12.10
C LEU A 25 4.13 7.29 -12.24
N THR A 26 3.04 7.80 -12.80
CA THR A 26 2.87 9.23 -13.10
C THR A 26 1.95 9.90 -12.10
N HIS A 27 2.54 10.73 -11.23
CA HIS A 27 1.78 11.49 -10.23
C HIS A 27 1.07 12.69 -10.88
N SER A 28 -0.05 13.13 -10.32
CA SER A 28 -0.84 14.27 -10.83
C SER A 28 -0.08 15.59 -10.91
N SER A 29 0.99 15.76 -10.11
CA SER A 29 1.86 16.95 -10.22
C SER A 29 2.72 16.98 -11.48
N PHE A 30 2.94 15.84 -12.13
CA PHE A 30 3.68 15.73 -13.39
C PHE A 30 2.77 15.94 -14.61
N SER A 31 1.55 15.38 -14.60
CA SER A 31 0.56 15.53 -15.67
C SER A 31 -0.51 16.56 -15.32
N LYS A 32 -0.13 17.85 -15.33
CA LYS A 32 -1.05 18.96 -15.01
C LYS A 32 -2.05 19.26 -16.13
N GLU A 33 -1.68 18.97 -17.37
CA GLU A 33 -2.46 19.33 -18.56
C GLU A 33 -3.59 18.33 -18.85
N ASN A 34 -3.44 17.06 -18.45
CA ASN A 34 -4.46 16.03 -18.64
C ASN A 34 -4.76 15.27 -17.33
N LYS A 35 -5.85 15.66 -16.65
CA LYS A 35 -6.30 15.06 -15.37
C LYS A 35 -6.55 13.55 -15.44
N PHE A 36 -6.72 12.98 -16.63
CA PHE A 36 -6.97 11.55 -16.81
C PHE A 36 -5.69 10.73 -17.06
N GLU A 37 -4.53 11.38 -17.21
CA GLU A 37 -3.24 10.75 -17.46
C GLU A 37 -2.36 10.77 -16.20
N ASN A 38 -2.94 10.39 -15.06
CA ASN A 38 -2.22 10.27 -13.80
C ASN A 38 -2.64 8.98 -13.07
N ASN A 39 -1.97 8.72 -11.96
CA ASN A 39 -2.14 7.50 -11.19
C ASN A 39 -3.34 7.51 -10.21
N GLU A 40 -4.11 8.58 -10.07
CA GLU A 40 -5.15 8.72 -9.02
C GLU A 40 -6.29 7.70 -9.20
N ARG A 41 -6.70 7.42 -10.45
CA ARG A 41 -7.72 6.39 -10.73
C ARG A 41 -7.22 4.98 -10.44
N LEU A 42 -5.93 4.74 -10.70
CA LEU A 42 -5.29 3.47 -10.42
C LEU A 42 -5.07 3.30 -8.92
N GLU A 43 -4.68 4.35 -8.19
CA GLU A 43 -4.59 4.38 -6.73
C GLU A 43 -5.92 3.94 -6.11
N PHE A 44 -7.03 4.57 -6.52
CA PHE A 44 -8.36 4.23 -6.04
C PHE A 44 -8.71 2.74 -6.20
N LEU A 45 -8.45 2.16 -7.37
CA LEU A 45 -8.67 0.73 -7.59
C LEU A 45 -7.69 -0.13 -6.78
N GLY A 46 -6.44 0.33 -6.69
CA GLY A 46 -5.31 -0.35 -6.07
C GLY A 46 -5.51 -0.59 -4.58
N ASP A 47 -5.99 0.42 -3.86
CA ASP A 47 -6.37 0.32 -2.45
C ASP A 47 -7.35 -0.84 -2.21
N ARG A 48 -8.39 -0.95 -3.05
CA ARG A 48 -9.42 -2.00 -2.91
C ARG A 48 -8.91 -3.39 -3.28
N VAL A 49 -8.10 -3.49 -4.34
CA VAL A 49 -7.46 -4.75 -4.73
C VAL A 49 -6.49 -5.22 -3.64
N LEU A 50 -5.65 -4.32 -3.11
CA LEU A 50 -4.75 -4.60 -2.00
C LEU A 50 -5.54 -5.04 -0.76
N GLY A 51 -6.59 -4.29 -0.41
CA GLY A 51 -7.46 -4.58 0.73
C GLY A 51 -8.07 -5.98 0.64
N LEU A 52 -8.56 -6.38 -0.53
CA LEU A 52 -9.10 -7.73 -0.75
C LEU A 52 -8.04 -8.83 -0.60
N ILE A 53 -6.85 -8.62 -1.19
CA ILE A 53 -5.77 -9.61 -1.13
C ILE A 53 -5.30 -9.81 0.32
N ILE A 54 -5.05 -8.72 1.03
CA ILE A 54 -4.55 -8.76 2.41
C ILE A 54 -5.60 -9.33 3.35
N SER A 55 -6.87 -8.90 3.26
CA SER A 55 -7.97 -9.45 4.07
C SER A 55 -8.15 -10.95 3.84
N SER A 56 -8.09 -11.40 2.58
CA SER A 56 -8.17 -12.82 2.23
C SER A 56 -7.03 -13.64 2.84
N GLU A 57 -5.81 -13.10 2.87
CA GLU A 57 -4.64 -13.80 3.40
C GLU A 57 -4.70 -13.92 4.93
N ILE A 58 -5.01 -12.84 5.64
CA ILE A 58 -5.11 -12.87 7.11
C ILE A 58 -6.27 -13.76 7.56
N PHE A 59 -7.40 -13.74 6.85
CA PHE A 59 -8.55 -14.59 7.14
C PHE A 59 -8.20 -16.08 7.03
N LYS A 60 -7.44 -16.46 5.99
CA LYS A 60 -7.00 -17.86 5.80
C LYS A 60 -5.98 -18.32 6.84
N LYS A 61 -5.07 -17.43 7.26
CA LYS A 61 -4.00 -17.78 8.20
C LYS A 61 -4.45 -17.81 9.66
N ASN A 62 -5.40 -16.97 10.03
CA ASN A 62 -5.78 -16.74 11.43
C ASN A 62 -7.19 -17.24 11.73
N LEU A 63 -7.39 -18.56 11.66
CA LEU A 63 -8.71 -19.22 11.81
C LEU A 63 -9.37 -18.98 13.17
N SER A 64 -8.61 -18.64 14.21
CA SER A 64 -9.11 -18.40 15.57
C SER A 64 -9.24 -16.91 15.93
N SER A 65 -8.95 -15.99 15.00
CA SER A 65 -9.03 -14.56 15.27
C SER A 65 -10.45 -14.02 15.16
N THR A 66 -10.78 -13.07 16.01
CA THR A 66 -12.01 -12.29 15.95
C THR A 66 -11.98 -11.27 14.81
N GLU A 67 -13.15 -10.79 14.38
CA GLU A 67 -13.28 -9.74 13.35
C GLU A 67 -12.48 -8.48 13.70
N GLY A 68 -12.52 -8.03 14.96
CA GLY A 68 -11.74 -6.87 15.42
C GLY A 68 -10.22 -7.08 15.36
N GLU A 69 -9.72 -8.30 15.60
CA GLU A 69 -8.29 -8.60 15.46
C GLU A 69 -7.86 -8.60 14.01
N LEU A 70 -8.66 -9.20 13.12
CA LEU A 70 -8.42 -9.18 11.68
C LEU A 70 -8.42 -7.74 11.14
N ALA A 71 -9.38 -6.91 11.58
CA ALA A 71 -9.45 -5.49 11.19
C ALA A 71 -8.20 -4.70 11.64
N LYS A 72 -7.71 -4.94 12.87
CA LYS A 72 -6.46 -4.32 13.37
C LYS A 72 -5.24 -4.74 12.53
N GLN A 73 -5.14 -6.03 12.20
CA GLN A 73 -4.05 -6.54 11.34
C GLN A 73 -4.11 -5.96 9.92
N GLN A 74 -5.29 -5.97 9.31
CA GLN A 74 -5.50 -5.38 7.99
C GLN A 74 -5.09 -3.91 7.98
N SER A 75 -5.57 -3.13 8.94
CA SER A 75 -5.24 -1.71 9.06
C SER A 75 -3.73 -1.47 9.17
N PHE A 76 -3.01 -2.29 9.93
CA PHE A 76 -1.56 -2.23 10.00
C PHE A 76 -0.90 -2.55 8.65
N LEU A 77 -1.36 -3.59 7.96
CA LEU A 77 -0.76 -4.06 6.70
C LEU A 77 -1.02 -3.14 5.52
N VAL A 78 -2.12 -2.39 5.51
CA VAL A 78 -2.50 -1.46 4.43
C VAL A 78 -2.35 0.02 4.81
N CYS A 79 -1.72 0.34 5.94
CA CYS A 79 -1.46 1.74 6.30
C CYS A 79 -0.33 2.35 5.45
N LYS A 80 -0.37 3.68 5.28
CA LYS A 80 0.66 4.44 4.54
C LYS A 80 2.10 4.12 4.96
N THR A 81 2.35 3.88 6.25
CA THR A 81 3.68 3.52 6.75
C THR A 81 4.15 2.19 6.18
N THR A 82 3.29 1.16 6.17
CA THR A 82 3.60 -0.16 5.59
C THR A 82 3.78 -0.05 4.09
N LEU A 83 2.87 0.65 3.38
CA LEU A 83 2.99 0.86 1.93
C LEU A 83 4.30 1.55 1.57
N LYS A 84 4.70 2.60 2.30
CA LYS A 84 5.98 3.27 2.11
C LYS A 84 7.15 2.30 2.30
N ASN A 85 7.13 1.48 3.33
CA ASN A 85 8.22 0.53 3.59
C ASN A 85 8.31 -0.52 2.48
N VAL A 86 7.17 -1.04 1.99
CA VAL A 86 7.14 -1.95 0.84
C VAL A 86 7.67 -1.25 -0.42
N ALA A 87 7.23 -0.02 -0.69
CA ALA A 87 7.68 0.77 -1.83
C ALA A 87 9.19 1.04 -1.78
N ASN A 88 9.75 1.31 -0.59
CA ASN A 88 11.19 1.50 -0.39
C ASN A 88 11.98 0.21 -0.63
N ASN A 89 11.46 -0.95 -0.23
CA ASN A 89 12.11 -2.25 -0.47
C ASN A 89 12.29 -2.54 -1.95
N ILE A 90 11.36 -2.07 -2.80
CA ILE A 90 11.48 -2.18 -4.27
C ILE A 90 12.07 -0.93 -4.93
N LYS A 91 12.54 0.04 -4.14
CA LYS A 91 13.08 1.33 -4.59
C LYS A 91 12.13 2.10 -5.52
N LEU A 92 10.82 2.03 -5.27
CA LEU A 92 9.79 2.59 -6.14
C LEU A 92 9.98 4.09 -6.40
N GLY A 93 10.45 4.83 -5.40
CA GLY A 93 10.69 6.28 -5.51
C GLY A 93 11.66 6.68 -6.62
N GLU A 94 12.58 5.80 -7.03
CA GLU A 94 13.48 6.05 -8.18
C GLU A 94 12.71 6.09 -9.51
N PHE A 95 11.49 5.55 -9.55
CA PHE A 95 10.71 5.37 -10.76
C PHE A 95 9.52 6.30 -10.92
N VAL A 96 9.17 7.05 -9.88
CA VAL A 96 7.98 7.92 -9.88
C VAL A 96 8.24 9.21 -10.65
N ASN A 97 7.40 9.50 -11.64
CA ASN A 97 7.39 10.77 -12.35
C ASN A 97 6.59 11.79 -11.52
N CYS A 98 7.29 12.66 -10.79
CA CYS A 98 6.70 13.74 -10.00
C CYS A 98 7.56 15.01 -10.05
N THR A 99 6.97 16.17 -9.74
CA THR A 99 7.72 17.43 -9.68
C THR A 99 8.76 17.43 -8.55
N LYS A 100 9.99 17.88 -8.84
CA LYS A 100 11.12 17.91 -7.89
C LYS A 100 10.93 18.85 -6.68
N SER A 101 9.89 19.68 -6.67
CA SER A 101 9.63 20.68 -5.62
C SER A 101 8.80 20.16 -4.44
N LEU A 102 8.43 18.87 -4.42
CA LEU A 102 7.64 18.27 -3.34
C LEU A 102 8.44 18.20 -2.03
N LYS A 103 7.81 18.58 -0.92
CA LYS A 103 8.35 18.37 0.43
C LYS A 103 8.48 16.86 0.70
N LYS A 104 9.41 16.48 1.58
CA LYS A 104 9.66 15.06 1.94
C LYS A 104 8.41 14.28 2.33
N ASN A 105 7.56 14.85 3.20
CA ASN A 105 6.32 14.19 3.63
C ASN A 105 5.33 13.99 2.47
N SER A 106 5.27 14.94 1.54
CA SER A 106 4.46 14.81 0.33
C SER A 106 5.01 13.70 -0.56
N LEU A 107 6.35 13.61 -0.70
CA LEU A 107 6.99 12.55 -1.47
C LEU A 107 6.70 11.15 -0.90
N ASP A 108 6.74 10.99 0.42
CA ASP A 108 6.40 9.72 1.08
C ASP A 108 4.96 9.28 0.76
N SER A 109 3.99 10.22 0.79
CA SER A 109 2.60 9.90 0.41
C SER A 109 2.49 9.58 -1.07
N VAL A 110 3.18 10.32 -1.95
CA VAL A 110 3.18 10.05 -3.39
C VAL A 110 3.71 8.66 -3.69
N ILE A 111 4.79 8.24 -3.03
CA ILE A 111 5.38 6.90 -3.21
C ILE A 111 4.40 5.80 -2.75
N ALA A 112 3.74 5.98 -1.60
CA ALA A 112 2.74 5.03 -1.11
C ALA A 112 1.55 4.90 -2.08
N ASN A 113 0.98 6.01 -2.51
CA ASN A 113 -0.12 6.04 -3.49
C ASN A 113 0.28 5.41 -4.84
N THR A 114 1.53 5.64 -5.27
CA THR A 114 2.07 5.04 -6.50
C THR A 114 2.18 3.52 -6.39
N LEU A 115 2.43 2.97 -5.20
CA LEU A 115 2.42 1.52 -4.98
C LEU A 115 1.02 0.93 -5.18
N GLU A 116 -0.03 1.60 -4.69
CA GLU A 116 -1.42 1.18 -4.92
C GLU A 116 -1.76 1.23 -6.40
N ALA A 117 -1.39 2.32 -7.08
CA ALA A 117 -1.58 2.44 -8.52
C ALA A 117 -0.85 1.34 -9.31
N LEU A 118 0.35 0.95 -8.87
CA LEU A 118 1.10 -0.16 -9.48
C LEU A 118 0.37 -1.49 -9.28
N ILE A 119 -0.22 -1.74 -8.11
CA ILE A 119 -1.02 -2.93 -7.84
C ILE A 119 -2.24 -2.98 -8.77
N ALA A 120 -2.94 -1.86 -8.94
CA ALA A 120 -4.06 -1.76 -9.89
C ALA A 120 -3.61 -2.00 -11.34
N ALA A 121 -2.48 -1.44 -11.75
CA ALA A 121 -1.94 -1.64 -13.10
C ALA A 121 -1.65 -3.14 -13.36
N ILE A 122 -1.03 -3.85 -12.40
CA ILE A 122 -0.80 -5.29 -12.50
C ILE A 122 -2.13 -6.05 -12.58
N TYR A 123 -3.12 -5.67 -11.78
CA TYR A 123 -4.44 -6.28 -11.78
C TYR A 123 -5.15 -6.14 -13.12
N LEU A 124 -5.18 -4.92 -13.69
CA LEU A 124 -5.79 -4.66 -15.00
C LEU A 124 -5.02 -5.35 -16.13
N ASP A 125 -3.69 -5.39 -16.05
CA ASP A 125 -2.85 -6.07 -17.03
C ASP A 125 -2.86 -7.60 -16.86
N SER A 126 -3.47 -8.16 -15.81
CA SER A 126 -3.53 -9.62 -15.58
C SER A 126 -4.85 -10.08 -14.97
N ASN A 127 -4.85 -10.51 -13.71
CA ASN A 127 -5.99 -10.99 -12.94
C ASN A 127 -5.65 -11.03 -11.43
N ILE A 128 -6.68 -11.20 -10.60
CA ILE A 128 -6.53 -11.21 -9.14
C ILE A 128 -5.55 -12.27 -8.61
N ASN A 129 -5.48 -13.45 -9.23
CA ASN A 129 -4.61 -14.54 -8.77
C ASN A 129 -3.14 -14.19 -8.97
N GLN A 130 -2.78 -13.63 -10.12
CA GLN A 130 -1.42 -13.21 -10.41
C GLN A 130 -1.01 -12.01 -9.54
N THR A 131 -1.90 -11.01 -9.41
CA THR A 131 -1.68 -9.85 -8.53
C THR A 131 -1.49 -10.28 -7.08
N SER A 132 -2.32 -11.22 -6.58
CA SER A 132 -2.21 -11.75 -5.24
C SER A 132 -0.83 -12.36 -4.97
N LYS A 133 -0.31 -13.20 -5.85
CA LYS A 133 1.03 -13.79 -5.69
C LYS A 133 2.13 -12.72 -5.56
N ILE A 134 2.06 -11.66 -6.36
CA ILE A 134 3.05 -10.58 -6.33
C ILE A 134 2.91 -9.78 -5.04
N VAL A 135 1.70 -9.36 -4.69
CA VAL A 135 1.42 -8.61 -3.45
C VAL A 135 1.88 -9.41 -2.22
N LEU A 136 1.54 -10.69 -2.12
CA LEU A 136 1.94 -11.52 -0.99
C LEU A 136 3.46 -11.72 -0.91
N LYS A 137 4.16 -11.78 -2.05
CA LYS A 137 5.63 -11.79 -2.07
C LYS A 137 6.20 -10.48 -1.54
N LEU A 138 5.64 -9.34 -1.94
CA LEU A 138 6.07 -8.02 -1.49
C LEU A 138 5.76 -7.76 0.00
N TRP A 139 4.66 -8.32 0.50
CA TRP A 139 4.22 -8.18 1.90
C TRP A 139 4.77 -9.25 2.85
N LYS A 140 5.52 -10.24 2.35
CA LYS A 140 5.97 -11.42 3.11
C LYS A 140 6.53 -11.07 4.48
N SER A 141 7.49 -10.14 4.56
CA SER A 141 8.13 -9.73 5.82
C SER A 141 7.16 -9.10 6.82
N PHE A 142 6.13 -8.39 6.34
CA PHE A 142 5.13 -7.74 7.18
C PHE A 142 4.06 -8.72 7.66
N LEU A 143 3.72 -9.72 6.84
CA LEU A 143 2.82 -10.81 7.20
C LEU A 143 3.44 -11.76 8.23
N GLU A 144 4.76 -11.99 8.16
CA GLU A 144 5.48 -12.85 9.11
C GLU A 144 5.77 -12.13 10.44
N ASN A 145 5.91 -10.80 10.44
CA ASN A 145 6.29 -10.01 11.62
C ASN A 145 5.23 -8.95 11.96
N ILE A 146 3.98 -9.38 12.12
CA ILE A 146 2.89 -8.47 12.51
C ILE A 146 3.15 -7.97 13.94
N ASN A 147 3.59 -6.73 14.07
CA ASN A 147 3.78 -6.06 15.35
C ASN A 147 2.76 -4.94 15.54
N LEU A 148 1.62 -5.28 16.14
CA LEU A 148 0.54 -4.32 16.43
C LEU A 148 0.88 -3.38 17.59
N SER A 149 2.02 -3.57 18.27
CA SER A 149 2.27 -2.88 19.54
C SER A 149 2.45 -1.37 19.40
N SER A 150 2.93 -0.91 18.23
CA SER A 150 3.15 0.49 17.87
C SER A 150 2.00 1.13 17.11
N PHE A 151 1.01 0.33 16.67
CA PHE A 151 -0.02 0.79 15.73
C PHE A 151 -1.23 1.42 16.41
N ASP A 152 -1.50 1.07 17.67
CA ASP A 152 -2.68 1.56 18.38
C ASP A 152 -2.43 1.98 19.83
N PRO A 153 -1.57 3.00 20.06
CA PRO A 153 -1.35 3.53 21.40
C PRO A 153 -2.62 4.16 22.01
N LYS A 154 -3.55 4.65 21.17
CA LYS A 154 -4.81 5.26 21.62
C LYS A 154 -5.80 4.22 22.15
N SER A 155 -6.11 3.16 21.41
CA SER A 155 -7.02 2.12 21.91
C SER A 155 -6.36 1.32 23.03
N LYS A 156 -5.03 1.13 23.03
CA LYS A 156 -4.33 0.58 24.19
C LYS A 156 -4.49 1.44 25.44
N LEU A 157 -4.36 2.77 25.30
CA LEU A 157 -4.57 3.70 26.41
C LEU A 157 -6.05 3.69 26.86
N GLN A 158 -6.98 3.58 25.92
CA GLN A 158 -8.42 3.51 26.18
C GLN A 158 -8.79 2.20 26.91
N GLU A 159 -8.33 1.04 26.43
CA GLU A 159 -8.47 -0.28 27.06
C GLU A 159 -7.82 -0.30 28.45
N TRP A 160 -6.62 0.28 28.60
CA TRP A 160 -5.93 0.39 29.89
C TRP A 160 -6.71 1.26 30.88
N SER A 161 -7.23 2.41 30.44
CA SER A 161 -7.99 3.33 31.30
C SER A 161 -9.34 2.73 31.72
N LEU A 162 -10.02 2.02 30.80
CA LEU A 162 -11.24 1.27 31.10
C LEU A 162 -10.98 0.15 32.12
N LYS A 163 -9.89 -0.61 31.97
CA LYS A 163 -9.46 -1.63 32.97
C LYS A 163 -9.15 -1.03 34.35
N LYS A 164 -8.65 0.20 34.41
CA LYS A 164 -8.27 0.90 35.66
C LYS A 164 -9.39 1.76 36.26
N LYS A 165 -10.62 1.74 35.71
CA LYS A 165 -11.76 2.61 36.11
C LYS A 165 -11.40 4.12 36.14
N LYS A 166 -10.45 4.58 35.33
CA LYS A 166 -10.16 6.01 35.20
C LYS A 166 -10.89 6.56 33.96
N LYS A 167 -11.68 7.62 34.15
CA LYS A 167 -12.33 8.34 33.04
C LYS A 167 -11.25 9.10 32.27
N VAL A 168 -11.09 8.80 30.98
CA VAL A 168 -10.28 9.64 30.07
C VAL A 168 -11.16 10.79 29.63
N THR A 169 -10.89 11.99 30.14
CA THR A 169 -11.52 13.21 29.65
C THR A 169 -10.59 13.79 28.58
N TYR A 170 -11.06 13.91 27.35
CA TYR A 170 -10.35 14.66 26.31
C TYR A 170 -10.62 16.15 26.53
N LEU A 171 -9.57 16.96 26.59
CA LEU A 171 -9.62 18.42 26.47
C LEU A 171 -9.61 18.81 24.99
#